data_AF-A0A380BW36-F1
#
_entry.id   AF-A0A380BW36-F1
#
_cell.length_a   1.000
_cell.length_b   1.000
_cell.length_c   1.000
_cell.angle_alpha   90.00
_cell.angle_beta   90.00
_cell.angle_gamma   90.00
#
_symmetry.space_group_name_H-M   'P 1'
#
loop_
_entity.id
_entity.type
_entity.pdbx_description
1 polymer ?
#
loop_
_entity_poly.entity_id
_entity_poly.type
_entity_poly.pdbx_seq_one_letter_code
_entity_poly.pdbx_strand_id
1 'polypeptide(L)'
;MKTNLRELNAIQPAPLSDFVLRNLFDIEIEMGWKIEKLNCEVTRETVPYSLIVGHDFTMVSAITWGELLDGHSNSRMSNYLKRHEESQKYFCNDNWPKDAGVWLAKLDGKYYLAGVKHRVTINYFLRHFNSEFFSDSIVLPNVKVLQYKLL
;
A
#
# COMPACT_ATOMS: atom_id res chain seq x y z
N MET A 1 5.40 -3.41 20.77
CA MET A 1 4.74 -3.17 19.47
C MET A 1 3.36 -3.82 19.50
N LYS A 2 2.29 -3.04 19.34
CA LYS A 2 0.90 -3.44 19.19
C LYS A 2 0.71 -4.14 17.83
N THR A 3 0.18 -5.36 17.85
CA THR A 3 0.08 -6.23 16.66
C THR A 3 -1.35 -6.53 16.21
N ASN A 4 -2.36 -6.32 17.06
CA ASN A 4 -3.77 -6.55 16.69
C ASN A 4 -4.34 -5.37 15.89
N LEU A 5 -3.83 -5.19 14.67
CA LEU A 5 -4.08 -4.00 13.84
C LEU A 5 -5.56 -3.75 13.56
N ARG A 6 -6.36 -4.82 13.38
CA ARG A 6 -7.80 -4.68 13.12
C ARG A 6 -8.56 -4.15 14.31
N GLU A 7 -8.32 -4.73 15.49
CA GLU A 7 -8.94 -4.28 16.73
C GLU A 7 -8.54 -2.82 17.05
N LEU A 8 -7.25 -2.51 16.91
CA LEU A 8 -6.75 -1.14 17.10
C LEU A 8 -7.44 -0.15 16.15
N ASN A 9 -7.57 -0.52 14.88
CA ASN A 9 -8.24 0.31 13.88
C ASN A 9 -9.75 0.44 14.11
N ALA A 10 -10.41 -0.56 14.69
CA ALA A 10 -11.81 -0.47 15.05
C ALA A 10 -12.06 0.48 16.24
N ILE A 11 -11.13 0.53 17.20
CA ILE A 11 -11.22 1.41 18.38
C ILE A 11 -10.82 2.85 18.03
N GLN A 12 -9.72 3.00 17.31
CA GLN A 12 -9.17 4.29 16.91
C GLN A 12 -8.67 4.16 15.47
N PRO A 13 -9.51 4.52 14.48
CA PRO A 13 -9.13 4.41 13.08
C PRO A 13 -7.87 5.22 12.75
N ALA A 14 -6.97 4.62 11.97
CA ALA A 14 -5.84 5.34 11.41
C ALA A 14 -6.31 6.45 10.45
N PRO A 15 -5.55 7.54 10.26
CA PRO A 15 -6.00 8.68 9.45
C PRO A 15 -6.42 8.37 8.01
N LEU A 16 -5.85 7.32 7.40
CA LEU A 16 -6.19 6.91 6.03
C LEU A 16 -7.18 5.74 5.99
N SER A 17 -7.70 5.26 7.13
CA SER A 17 -8.56 4.07 7.17
C SER A 17 -9.74 4.16 6.22
N ASP A 18 -10.42 5.30 6.19
CA ASP A 18 -11.58 5.54 5.33
C ASP A 18 -11.21 6.17 3.98
N PHE A 19 -9.92 6.42 3.73
CA PHE A 19 -9.47 6.97 2.47
C PHE A 19 -9.66 5.94 1.36
N VAL A 20 -10.46 6.31 0.35
CA VAL A 20 -10.79 5.46 -0.79
C VAL A 20 -9.63 5.45 -1.79
N LEU A 21 -9.01 4.29 -1.95
CA LEU A 21 -8.07 4.00 -3.02
C LEU A 21 -8.85 3.68 -4.28
N ARG A 22 -8.77 4.56 -5.28
CA ARG A 22 -9.43 4.35 -6.57
C ARG A 22 -8.69 3.31 -7.41
N ASN A 23 -9.43 2.51 -8.16
CA ASN A 23 -8.83 1.63 -9.17
C ASN A 23 -8.34 2.46 -10.36
N LEU A 24 -7.06 2.30 -10.73
CA LEU A 24 -6.45 2.96 -11.88
C LEU A 24 -7.14 2.59 -13.20
N PHE A 25 -7.61 1.35 -13.35
CA PHE A 25 -8.37 0.91 -14.53
C PHE A 25 -9.70 1.65 -14.68
N ASP A 26 -10.42 1.89 -13.57
CA ASP A 26 -11.67 2.66 -13.62
C ASP A 26 -11.38 4.12 -14.01
N ILE A 27 -10.29 4.70 -13.48
CA ILE A 27 -9.83 6.03 -13.87
C ILE A 27 -9.47 6.09 -15.36
N GLU A 28 -8.78 5.08 -15.89
CA GLU A 28 -8.43 4.98 -17.31
C GLU A 28 -9.67 5.07 -18.20
N ILE A 29 -10.70 4.30 -17.87
CA ILE A 29 -11.97 4.29 -18.60
C ILE A 29 -12.68 5.63 -18.48
N GLU A 30 -12.87 6.15 -17.26
CA GLU A 30 -13.59 7.39 -17.01
C GLU A 30 -12.97 8.60 -17.72
N MET A 31 -11.63 8.67 -17.73
CA MET A 31 -10.89 9.80 -18.29
C MET A 31 -10.53 9.60 -19.77
N GLY A 32 -10.82 8.43 -20.36
CA GLY A 32 -10.38 8.07 -21.71
C GLY A 32 -8.85 8.00 -21.84
N TRP A 33 -8.14 7.71 -20.76
CA TRP A 33 -6.68 7.67 -20.75
C TRP A 33 -6.14 6.39 -21.37
N LYS A 34 -4.99 6.52 -22.04
CA LYS A 34 -4.15 5.40 -22.42
C LYS A 34 -2.87 5.47 -21.60
N ILE A 35 -2.65 4.44 -20.78
CA ILE A 35 -1.49 4.38 -19.90
C ILE A 35 -0.49 3.35 -20.45
N GLU A 36 0.74 3.79 -20.69
CA GLU A 36 1.87 2.90 -20.98
C GLU A 36 2.39 2.27 -19.68
N LYS A 37 2.03 1.01 -19.46
CA LYS A 37 2.47 0.20 -18.30
C LYS A 37 3.69 -0.69 -18.60
N LEU A 38 4.00 -0.90 -19.88
CA LEU A 38 5.12 -1.73 -20.34
C LEU A 38 6.40 -0.90 -20.49
N ASN A 39 7.57 -1.53 -20.31
CA ASN A 39 8.89 -0.89 -20.45
C ASN A 39 9.05 0.42 -19.64
N CYS A 40 8.30 0.56 -18.55
CA CYS A 40 8.38 1.73 -17.68
C CYS A 40 9.74 1.82 -16.99
N GLU A 41 10.19 3.06 -16.76
CA GLU A 41 11.36 3.31 -15.93
C GLU A 41 11.09 2.81 -14.50
N VAL A 42 12.11 2.22 -13.89
CA VAL A 42 12.04 1.70 -12.53
C VAL A 42 12.97 2.50 -11.64
N THR A 43 12.41 3.05 -10.56
CA THR A 43 13.13 3.85 -9.57
C THR A 43 12.92 3.26 -8.16
N ARG A 44 13.65 3.77 -7.18
CA ARG A 44 13.44 3.49 -5.75
C ARG A 44 13.20 4.79 -5.01
N GLU A 45 12.09 4.87 -4.30
CA GLU A 45 11.64 6.09 -3.64
C GLU A 45 11.22 5.81 -2.19
N THR A 46 11.29 6.82 -1.32
CA THR A 46 10.60 6.82 -0.03
C THR A 46 9.33 7.63 -0.19
N VAL A 47 8.17 7.00 -0.03
CA VAL A 47 6.88 7.57 -0.41
C VAL A 47 5.99 7.77 0.82
N PRO A 48 5.54 8.99 1.12
CA PRO A 48 4.51 9.21 2.13
C PRO A 48 3.23 8.45 1.78
N TYR A 49 2.65 7.76 2.75
CA TYR A 49 1.42 7.00 2.54
C TYR A 49 0.25 7.87 2.04
N SER A 50 0.23 9.15 2.42
CA SER A 50 -0.75 10.14 1.97
C SER A 50 -0.69 10.45 0.48
N LEU A 51 0.39 10.11 -0.23
CA LEU A 51 0.51 10.29 -1.69
C LEU A 51 0.04 9.06 -2.49
N ILE A 52 -0.32 7.97 -1.80
CA ILE A 52 -0.88 6.76 -2.42
C ILE A 52 -2.40 6.95 -2.53
N VAL A 53 -2.87 7.23 -3.73
CA VAL A 53 -4.25 7.64 -4.00
C VAL A 53 -5.13 6.53 -4.57
N GLY A 54 -4.54 5.39 -4.90
CA GLY A 54 -5.24 4.33 -5.59
C GLY A 54 -4.48 3.03 -5.67
N HIS A 55 -4.94 2.15 -6.54
CA HIS A 55 -4.32 0.86 -6.82
C HIS A 55 -4.49 0.43 -8.28
N ASP A 56 -3.58 -0.41 -8.76
CA ASP A 56 -3.62 -1.05 -10.09
C ASP A 56 -3.83 -2.56 -9.92
N PHE A 57 -4.93 -2.93 -9.26
CA PHE A 57 -5.34 -4.32 -9.06
C PHE A 57 -6.49 -4.62 -9.99
N THR A 58 -6.27 -5.54 -10.92
CA THR A 58 -7.32 -6.00 -11.83
C THR A 58 -8.49 -6.61 -11.04
N MET A 59 -9.72 -6.31 -11.47
CA MET A 59 -10.98 -6.84 -10.89
C MET A 59 -11.26 -6.47 -9.42
N VAL A 60 -10.56 -5.48 -8.87
CA VAL A 60 -10.86 -4.93 -7.54
C VAL A 60 -11.45 -3.54 -7.74
N SER A 61 -12.69 -3.31 -7.35
CA SER A 61 -13.25 -1.94 -7.36
C SER A 61 -12.52 -1.05 -6.35
N ALA A 62 -12.86 0.25 -6.34
CA ALA A 62 -12.39 1.16 -5.31
C ALA A 62 -12.56 0.56 -3.90
N ILE A 63 -11.54 0.74 -3.06
CA ILE A 63 -11.44 0.09 -1.75
C ILE A 63 -10.73 1.02 -0.77
N THR A 64 -11.12 1.01 0.50
CA THR A 64 -10.45 1.79 1.54
C THR A 64 -9.23 1.06 2.11
N TRP A 65 -8.36 1.79 2.81
CA TRP A 65 -7.25 1.15 3.55
C TRP A 65 -7.75 0.21 4.66
N GLY A 66 -8.84 0.58 5.34
CA GLY A 66 -9.50 -0.25 6.35
C GLY A 66 -10.02 -1.56 5.76
N GLU A 67 -10.74 -1.49 4.64
CA GLU A 67 -11.21 -2.70 3.94
C GLU A 67 -10.06 -3.59 3.47
N LEU A 68 -8.94 -3.01 2.99
CA LEU A 68 -7.74 -3.78 2.68
C LEU A 68 -7.19 -4.50 3.92
N LEU A 69 -7.15 -3.84 5.09
CA LEU A 69 -6.73 -4.43 6.36
C LEU A 69 -7.66 -5.57 6.79
N ASP A 70 -8.96 -5.41 6.58
CA ASP A 70 -9.99 -6.41 6.86
C ASP A 70 -9.96 -7.58 5.87
N GLY A 71 -9.17 -7.46 4.80
CA GLY A 71 -8.92 -8.53 3.84
C GLY A 71 -9.89 -8.53 2.66
N HIS A 72 -10.66 -7.46 2.48
CA HIS A 72 -11.41 -7.24 1.25
C HIS A 72 -10.41 -7.22 0.09
N SER A 73 -10.71 -7.95 -0.98
CA SER A 73 -9.82 -8.21 -2.12
C SER A 73 -8.56 -9.06 -1.87
N ASN A 74 -8.35 -9.60 -0.66
CA ASN A 74 -7.25 -10.53 -0.37
C ASN A 74 -7.60 -11.54 0.73
N SER A 75 -8.07 -12.72 0.33
CA SER A 75 -8.44 -13.82 1.24
C SER A 75 -7.31 -14.31 2.15
N ARG A 76 -6.05 -13.99 1.84
CA ARG A 76 -4.88 -14.38 2.65
C ARG A 76 -4.51 -13.35 3.71
N MET A 77 -5.22 -12.22 3.83
CA MET A 77 -4.88 -11.16 4.79
C MET A 77 -4.80 -11.66 6.23
N SER A 78 -5.76 -12.48 6.68
CA SER A 78 -5.74 -13.07 8.02
C SER A 78 -4.48 -13.90 8.28
N ASN A 79 -4.00 -14.65 7.29
CA ASN A 79 -2.75 -15.41 7.40
C ASN A 79 -1.52 -14.49 7.51
N TYR A 80 -1.54 -13.34 6.81
CA TYR A 80 -0.46 -12.36 6.89
C TYR A 80 -0.45 -11.63 8.24
N LEU A 81 -1.62 -11.29 8.79
CA LEU A 81 -1.74 -10.70 10.11
C LEU A 81 -1.26 -11.67 11.20
N LYS A 82 -1.61 -12.96 11.11
CA LYS A 82 -1.06 -13.98 12.00
C LYS A 82 0.47 -14.08 11.90
N ARG A 83 1.02 -14.13 10.68
CA ARG A 83 2.49 -14.11 10.47
C ARG A 83 3.16 -12.86 11.00
N HIS A 84 2.45 -11.73 11.02
CA HIS A 84 2.95 -10.49 11.61
C HIS A 84 3.12 -10.62 13.12
N GLU A 85 2.14 -11.22 13.81
CA GLU A 85 2.23 -11.53 15.25
C GLU A 85 3.44 -12.43 15.55
N GLU A 86 3.75 -13.36 14.64
CA GLU A 86 4.88 -14.29 14.76
C GLU A 86 6.25 -13.66 14.36
N SER A 87 6.27 -12.69 13.45
CA SER A 87 7.51 -12.05 12.96
C SER A 87 7.30 -10.63 12.41
N GLN A 88 7.59 -9.66 13.26
CA GLN A 88 7.42 -8.23 12.98
C GLN A 88 8.39 -7.70 11.92
N LYS A 89 9.62 -8.23 11.88
CA LYS A 89 10.67 -7.78 10.94
C LYS A 89 10.29 -7.98 9.47
N TYR A 90 9.43 -8.96 9.18
CA TYR A 90 8.97 -9.23 7.82
C TYR A 90 8.15 -8.06 7.23
N PHE A 91 7.45 -7.30 8.08
CA PHE A 91 6.55 -6.23 7.67
C PHE A 91 7.12 -4.83 7.89
N CYS A 92 8.26 -4.71 8.58
CA CYS A 92 8.77 -3.44 9.11
C CYS A 92 10.22 -3.15 8.69
N ASN A 93 10.78 -3.90 7.74
CA ASN A 93 12.15 -3.69 7.30
C ASN A 93 12.25 -2.41 6.46
N ASP A 94 12.93 -1.39 6.98
CA ASP A 94 13.19 -0.12 6.26
C ASP A 94 13.99 -0.32 4.96
N ASN A 95 14.73 -1.41 4.88
CA ASN A 95 15.41 -1.89 3.69
C ASN A 95 14.68 -3.11 3.14
N TRP A 96 13.42 -2.91 2.69
CA TRP A 96 12.65 -3.95 2.01
C TRP A 96 13.55 -4.70 1.00
N PRO A 97 13.67 -6.03 1.13
CA PRO A 97 14.47 -6.82 0.21
C PRO A 97 14.10 -6.53 -1.25
N LYS A 98 15.08 -6.61 -2.17
CA LYS A 98 14.84 -6.34 -3.61
C LYS A 98 13.72 -7.19 -4.21
N ASP A 99 13.48 -8.34 -3.60
CA ASP A 99 12.52 -9.40 -3.91
C ASP A 99 11.27 -9.39 -3.00
N ALA A 100 11.08 -8.36 -2.18
CA ALA A 100 9.89 -8.24 -1.31
C ALA A 100 8.56 -8.19 -2.08
N GLY A 101 8.62 -7.97 -3.41
CA GLY A 101 7.46 -7.88 -4.29
C GLY A 101 6.62 -6.62 -4.05
N VAL A 102 7.09 -5.70 -3.20
CA VAL A 102 6.42 -4.43 -2.93
C VAL A 102 6.80 -3.43 -4.01
N TRP A 103 5.81 -2.95 -4.76
CA TRP A 103 6.02 -1.87 -5.72
C TRP A 103 4.77 -0.99 -5.86
N LEU A 104 5.02 0.26 -6.21
CA LEU A 104 4.00 1.25 -6.58
C LEU A 104 4.10 1.52 -8.08
N ALA A 105 2.98 1.91 -8.68
CA ALA A 105 2.99 2.64 -9.93
C ALA A 105 2.91 4.14 -9.64
N LYS A 106 3.59 4.96 -10.42
CA LYS A 106 3.51 6.42 -10.36
C LYS A 106 3.04 6.94 -11.71
N LEU A 107 2.03 7.80 -11.67
CA LEU A 107 1.45 8.45 -12.85
C LEU A 107 1.06 9.87 -12.45
N ASP A 108 1.51 10.86 -13.21
CA ASP A 108 1.17 12.27 -12.97
C ASP A 108 1.39 12.71 -11.51
N GLY A 109 2.54 12.35 -10.94
CA GLY A 109 2.92 12.66 -9.55
C GLY A 109 2.15 11.90 -8.46
N LYS A 110 1.16 11.06 -8.81
CA LYS A 110 0.35 10.27 -7.88
C LYS A 110 0.81 8.82 -7.83
N TYR A 111 0.67 8.17 -6.68
CA TYR A 111 1.09 6.78 -6.48
C TYR A 111 -0.10 5.84 -6.36
N TYR A 112 0.08 4.63 -6.89
CA TYR A 112 -0.92 3.56 -6.91
C TYR A 112 -0.28 2.27 -6.41
N LEU A 113 -0.96 1.55 -5.51
CA LEU A 113 -0.52 0.23 -5.10
C LEU A 113 -0.55 -0.74 -6.29
N ALA A 114 0.58 -1.36 -6.63
CA ALA A 114 0.65 -2.25 -7.80
C ALA A 114 1.24 -3.63 -7.45
N GLY A 115 2.00 -3.76 -6.35
CA GLY A 115 2.62 -5.01 -5.92
C GLY A 115 2.44 -5.29 -4.43
N VAL A 116 2.03 -6.52 -4.10
CA VAL A 116 2.00 -7.08 -2.72
C VAL A 116 1.30 -6.14 -1.73
N LYS A 117 0.04 -5.81 -2.04
CA LYS A 117 -0.81 -4.87 -1.28
C LYS A 117 -0.86 -5.11 0.22
N HIS A 118 -0.91 -6.37 0.63
CA HIS A 118 -0.99 -6.72 2.05
C HIS A 118 0.22 -6.24 2.86
N ARG A 119 1.44 -6.28 2.30
CA ARG A 119 2.62 -5.81 3.04
C ARG A 119 2.59 -4.30 3.20
N VAL A 120 2.16 -3.57 2.17
CA VAL A 120 2.04 -2.10 2.22
C VAL A 120 0.97 -1.68 3.22
N THR A 121 -0.20 -2.32 3.15
CA THR A 121 -1.32 -2.11 4.10
C THR A 121 -0.88 -2.41 5.53
N ILE A 122 -0.32 -3.60 5.79
CA ILE A 122 0.12 -3.97 7.15
C ILE A 122 1.21 -3.01 7.63
N ASN A 123 2.19 -2.63 6.80
CA ASN A 123 3.24 -1.68 7.20
C ASN A 123 2.66 -0.30 7.55
N TYR A 124 1.65 0.19 6.84
CA TYR A 124 0.98 1.46 7.15
C TYR A 124 0.41 1.45 8.57
N PHE A 125 -0.46 0.47 8.85
CA PHE A 125 -1.12 0.36 10.15
C PHE A 125 -0.12 0.07 11.27
N LEU A 126 0.93 -0.70 11.00
CA LEU A 126 1.99 -0.92 11.98
C LEU A 126 2.70 0.38 12.34
N ARG A 127 3.14 1.16 11.34
CA ARG A 127 3.81 2.43 11.58
C ARG A 127 2.91 3.42 12.32
N HIS A 128 1.62 3.45 12.00
CA HIS A 128 0.68 4.32 12.68
C HIS A 128 0.50 3.97 14.16
N PHE A 129 0.19 2.71 14.49
CA PHE A 129 -0.11 2.31 15.87
C PHE A 129 1.12 2.13 16.78
N ASN A 130 2.31 2.17 16.18
CA ASN A 130 3.59 1.94 16.83
C ASN A 130 4.61 3.01 16.46
N SER A 131 4.16 4.26 16.30
CA SER A 131 5.00 5.37 15.84
C SER A 131 6.25 5.56 16.68
N GLU A 132 6.25 5.15 17.95
CA GLU A 132 7.41 5.16 18.83
C GLU A 132 8.58 4.25 18.39
N PHE A 133 8.31 3.30 17.50
CA PHE A 133 9.31 2.36 16.96
C PHE A 133 9.78 2.72 15.54
N PHE A 134 9.19 3.74 14.93
CA PHE A 134 9.52 4.19 13.59
C PHE A 134 9.96 5.66 13.63
N SER A 135 10.67 6.14 12.60
CA SER A 135 10.92 7.57 12.50
C SER A 135 9.59 8.34 12.49
N ASP A 136 9.60 9.60 12.96
CA ASP A 136 8.41 10.47 13.09
C ASP A 136 7.58 10.65 11.79
N SER A 137 8.05 10.09 10.67
CA SER A 137 7.42 10.11 9.36
C SER A 137 6.72 8.77 9.04
N ILE A 138 5.39 8.80 8.84
CA ILE A 138 4.61 7.66 8.33
C ILE A 138 4.83 7.54 6.81
N VAL A 139 5.91 6.89 6.41
CA VAL A 139 6.34 6.70 5.03
C VAL A 139 6.56 5.23 4.69
N LEU A 140 6.43 4.89 3.42
CA LEU A 140 6.86 3.62 2.85
C LEU A 140 8.29 3.80 2.31
N PRO A 141 9.33 3.31 3.02
CA PRO A 141 10.72 3.55 2.63
C PRO A 141 11.18 2.65 1.49
N ASN A 142 12.06 3.19 0.63
CA ASN A 142 12.85 2.42 -0.34
C ASN A 142 12.02 1.44 -1.20
N VAL A 143 10.84 1.87 -1.65
CA VAL A 143 9.93 1.06 -2.47
C VAL A 143 10.29 1.16 -3.95
N LYS A 144 10.15 0.06 -4.68
CA LYS A 144 10.25 0.04 -6.14
C LYS A 144 9.07 0.82 -6.74
N VAL A 145 9.35 1.80 -7.60
CA VAL A 145 8.33 2.61 -8.27
C VAL A 145 8.44 2.43 -9.79
N LEU A 146 7.32 2.02 -10.41
CA LEU A 146 7.14 1.90 -11.85
C LEU A 146 6.61 3.23 -12.39
N GLN A 147 7.35 3.91 -13.26
CA GLN A 147 6.99 5.21 -13.81
C GLN A 147 6.08 5.03 -15.03
N TYR A 148 4.77 5.04 -14.82
CA TYR A 148 3.77 4.97 -15.88
C TYR A 148 3.65 6.30 -16.61
N LYS A 149 3.25 6.25 -17.88
CA LYS A 149 3.12 7.43 -18.75
C LYS A 149 1.73 7.47 -19.38
N LEU A 150 1.19 8.68 -19.54
CA LEU A 150 0.04 8.93 -20.40
C LEU A 150 0.54 9.00 -21.86
N LEU A 151 -0.23 8.42 -22.78
CA LEU A 151 -0.01 8.48 -24.23
C LEU A 151 -0.88 9.53 -24.91
#